data_AF-A0A6G3XE96-F1
#
_entry.id   AF-A0A6G3XE96-F1
#
_cell.length_a   1.000
_cell.length_b   1.000
_cell.length_c   1.000
_cell.angle_alpha   90.00
_cell.angle_beta   90.00
_cell.angle_gamma   90.00
#
_symmetry.space_group_name_H-M   'P 1'
#
loop_
_entity.id
_entity.type
_entity.pdbx_description
1 polymer ?
#
loop_
_entity_poly.entity_id
_entity_poly.type
_entity_poly.pdbx_seq_one_letter_code
_entity_poly.pdbx_strand_id
1 'polypeptide(L)'
;GRTGIARLTLMTGAPVVPFAMIGTDKLQPGGAGLPRPGKVTVRFGEPMEFSRYEGMDRDRYVLRAVTDSVMAEVMRLSGQEYVDMYATKAKAA
;
A
#
# COMPACT_ATOMS: atom_id res chain seq x y z
N GLY A 1 4.70 -4.26 4.55
CA GLY A 1 5.05 -3.55 3.30
C GLY A 1 6.56 -3.35 3.15
N ARG A 2 7.05 -2.98 1.95
CA ARG A 2 8.45 -2.54 1.77
C ARG A 2 8.61 -1.10 2.24
N THR A 3 9.74 -0.73 2.83
CA THR A 3 9.94 0.59 3.46
C THR A 3 10.31 1.73 2.51
N GLY A 4 10.24 1.51 1.19
CA GLY A 4 10.61 2.52 0.19
C GLY A 4 9.75 3.78 0.27
N ILE A 5 8.45 3.62 0.54
CA ILE A 5 7.54 4.77 0.68
C ILE A 5 7.90 5.66 1.86
N ALA A 6 8.26 5.04 3.00
CA ALA A 6 8.71 5.76 4.19
C ALA A 6 9.99 6.55 3.92
N ARG A 7 10.94 5.98 3.16
CA ARG A 7 12.15 6.73 2.77
C ARG A 7 11.82 7.96 1.94
N LEU A 8 10.96 7.81 0.94
CA LEU A 8 10.59 8.91 0.04
C LEU A 8 9.90 10.06 0.78
N THR A 9 8.88 9.76 1.59
CA THR A 9 8.14 10.81 2.32
C THR A 9 9.05 11.53 3.34
N LEU A 10 9.90 10.81 4.07
CA LEU A 10 10.80 11.43 5.05
C LEU A 10 11.94 12.24 4.42
N MET A 11 12.38 11.88 3.20
CA MET A 11 13.40 12.64 2.46
C MET A 11 12.85 13.88 1.77
N THR A 12 11.58 13.84 1.34
CA THR A 12 10.98 14.88 0.48
C THR A 12 9.98 15.78 1.20
N GLY A 13 9.49 15.34 2.36
CA GLY A 13 8.36 15.97 3.05
C GLY A 13 7.02 15.82 2.33
N ALA A 14 6.94 15.01 1.27
CA ALA A 14 5.71 14.88 0.50
C ALA A 14 4.66 14.01 1.22
N PRO A 15 3.37 14.39 1.19
CA PRO A 15 2.28 13.57 1.71
C PRO A 15 2.17 12.23 0.97
N VAL A 16 1.73 11.21 1.71
CA VAL A 16 1.32 9.93 1.12
C VAL A 16 -0.19 9.88 1.05
N VAL A 17 -0.75 9.71 -0.16
CA VAL A 17 -2.18 9.48 -0.36
C VAL A 17 -2.41 7.97 -0.61
N PRO A 18 -2.93 7.22 0.37
CA PRO A 18 -3.21 5.81 0.18
C PRO A 18 -4.46 5.60 -0.69
N PHE A 19 -4.47 4.54 -1.47
CA PHE A 19 -5.65 4.12 -2.21
C PHE A 19 -5.78 2.60 -2.24
N ALA A 20 -7.00 2.13 -2.45
CA ALA A 20 -7.30 0.71 -2.67
C ALA A 20 -8.16 0.53 -3.92
N MET A 21 -7.86 -0.53 -4.67
CA MET A 21 -8.69 -0.99 -5.77
C MET A 21 -9.47 -2.23 -5.34
N ILE A 22 -10.77 -2.26 -5.66
CA ILE A 22 -11.69 -3.33 -5.27
C ILE A 22 -12.36 -3.90 -6.52
N GLY A 23 -12.40 -5.23 -6.62
CA GLY A 23 -13.07 -5.97 -7.70
C GLY A 23 -12.20 -6.28 -8.91
N THR A 24 -10.94 -5.81 -8.94
CA THR A 24 -10.00 -6.08 -10.05
C THR A 24 -9.64 -7.56 -10.17
N ASP A 25 -9.57 -8.27 -9.05
CA ASP A 25 -9.39 -9.72 -8.93
C ASP A 25 -10.49 -10.53 -9.63
N LYS A 26 -11.72 -10.00 -9.65
CA LYS A 26 -12.88 -10.63 -10.31
C LYS A 26 -12.90 -10.37 -11.82
N LEU A 27 -12.47 -9.17 -12.23
CA LEU A 27 -12.36 -8.83 -13.66
C LEU A 27 -11.26 -9.64 -14.35
N GLN A 28 -10.10 -9.76 -13.70
CA GLN A 28 -8.94 -10.49 -14.24
C GLN A 28 -8.37 -11.42 -13.17
N PRO A 29 -8.95 -12.62 -12.97
CA PRO A 29 -8.34 -13.62 -12.12
C PRO A 29 -6.96 -14.00 -12.65
N GLY A 30 -6.03 -14.35 -11.74
CA GLY A 30 -4.70 -14.82 -12.11
C GLY A 30 -4.80 -16.00 -13.09
N GLY A 31 -4.12 -15.90 -14.24
CA GLY A 31 -4.13 -16.93 -15.29
C GLY A 31 -5.24 -16.80 -16.34
N ALA A 32 -6.19 -15.87 -16.19
CA ALA A 32 -7.14 -15.58 -17.27
C ALA A 32 -6.45 -14.85 -18.42
N GLY A 33 -6.83 -15.15 -19.67
CA GLY A 33 -6.25 -14.52 -20.87
C GLY A 33 -6.88 -13.18 -21.25
N LEU A 34 -8.14 -12.94 -20.88
CA LEU A 34 -8.88 -11.72 -21.19
C LEU A 34 -9.72 -11.23 -19.99
N PRO A 35 -9.81 -9.91 -19.76
CA PRO A 35 -10.63 -9.36 -18.67
C PRO A 35 -12.12 -9.56 -18.95
N ARG A 36 -12.89 -9.79 -17.89
CA ARG A 36 -14.35 -9.78 -17.94
C ARG A 36 -14.89 -8.38 -17.68
N PRO A 37 -15.98 -7.95 -18.35
CA PRO A 37 -16.67 -6.72 -17.97
C PRO A 37 -17.13 -6.76 -16.51
N GLY A 38 -16.91 -5.66 -15.79
CA GLY A 38 -17.24 -5.57 -14.37
C GLY A 38 -17.01 -4.17 -13.82
N LYS A 39 -17.31 -3.99 -12.53
CA LYS A 39 -17.08 -2.72 -11.83
C LYS A 39 -15.77 -2.78 -11.06
N VAL A 40 -14.95 -1.75 -11.23
CA VAL A 40 -13.80 -1.48 -10.36
C VAL A 40 -14.14 -0.28 -9.51
N THR A 41 -13.89 -0.39 -8.20
CA THR A 41 -14.02 0.73 -7.27
C THR A 41 -12.64 1.12 -6.78
N VAL A 42 -12.32 2.41 -6.85
CA VAL A 42 -11.11 2.98 -6.25
C VAL A 42 -11.53 3.82 -5.06
N ARG A 43 -10.90 3.58 -3.91
CA ARG A 43 -11.12 4.36 -2.68
C ARG A 43 -9.82 5.05 -2.33
N PHE A 44 -9.86 6.37 -2.24
CA PHE A 44 -8.75 7.19 -1.78
C PHE A 44 -8.92 7.46 -0.28
N GLY A 45 -7.83 7.39 0.47
CA GLY A 45 -7.78 7.84 1.85
C GLY A 45 -7.34 9.30 1.94
N GLU A 46 -7.34 9.80 3.17
CA GLU A 46 -6.84 11.14 3.47
C GLU A 46 -5.32 11.21 3.29
N PRO A 47 -4.77 12.37 2.89
CA PRO A 47 -3.33 12.60 2.87
C PRO A 47 -2.70 12.32 4.25
N MET A 48 -1.68 11.48 4.27
CA MET A 48 -0.91 11.14 5.46
C MET A 48 0.42 11.89 5.48
N GLU A 49 0.63 12.67 6.52
CA GLU A 49 1.83 13.48 6.74
C GLU A 49 2.74 12.84 7.80
N PHE A 50 4.06 12.95 7.62
CA PHE A 50 5.06 12.32 8.50
C PHE A 50 6.13 13.29 9.01
N SER A 51 5.84 14.60 9.01
CA SER A 51 6.76 15.66 9.47
C SER A 51 7.34 15.43 10.86
N ARG A 52 6.62 14.75 11.76
CA ARG A 52 7.12 14.37 13.10
C ARG A 52 8.36 13.45 13.10
N TYR A 53 8.71 12.88 11.95
CA TYR A 53 9.83 11.96 11.76
C TYR A 53 10.91 12.53 10.83
N GLU A 54 10.90 13.85 10.60
CA GLU A 54 11.89 14.53 9.78
C GLU A 54 13.33 14.25 10.26
N GLY A 55 14.23 13.98 9.31
CA GLY A 55 15.62 13.61 9.61
C GLY A 55 15.82 12.18 10.15
N MET A 56 14.75 11.39 10.27
CA MET A 56 14.81 9.98 10.72
C MET A 56 14.73 8.98 9.56
N ASP A 57 15.07 9.38 8.33
CA ASP A 57 15.00 8.57 7.10
C ASP A 57 15.97 7.37 7.08
N ARG A 58 16.90 7.32 8.05
CA ARG A 58 17.84 6.22 8.26
C ARG A 58 17.45 5.28 9.41
N ASP A 59 16.50 5.66 10.26
CA ASP A 59 16.06 4.82 11.38
C ASP A 59 15.13 3.71 10.87
N ARG A 60 15.56 2.46 11.02
CA ARG A 60 14.82 1.29 10.54
C ARG A 60 13.45 1.14 11.24
N TYR A 61 13.35 1.49 12.51
CA TYR A 61 12.10 1.37 13.27
C TYR A 61 11.10 2.43 12.82
N VAL A 62 11.56 3.67 12.60
CA VAL A 62 10.72 4.75 12.06
C VAL A 62 10.23 4.41 10.66
N LEU A 63 11.13 3.97 9.78
CA LEU A 63 10.77 3.56 8.42
C LEU A 63 9.72 2.44 8.42
N ARG A 64 9.84 1.48 9.34
CA ARG A 64 8.86 0.40 9.47
C ARG A 64 7.52 0.92 9.99
N ALA A 65 7.52 1.74 11.03
CA ALA A 65 6.31 2.31 11.61
C ALA A 65 5.51 3.17 10.61
N VAL A 66 6.20 4.00 9.81
CA VAL A 66 5.57 4.80 8.74
C VAL A 66 4.95 3.90 7.69
N THR A 67 5.70 2.87 7.25
CA THR A 67 5.19 1.91 6.26
C THR A 67 3.97 1.16 6.77
N ASP A 68 4.01 0.70 8.01
CA ASP A 68 2.90 -0.07 8.60
C ASP A 68 1.67 0.81 8.80
N SER A 69 1.83 2.10 9.12
CA SER A 69 0.73 3.06 9.18
C SER A 69 0.02 3.21 7.84
N VAL A 70 0.78 3.35 6.74
CA VAL A 70 0.21 3.43 5.38
C VAL A 70 -0.47 2.12 5.01
N MET A 71 0.14 0.97 5.32
CA MET A 71 -0.44 -0.35 5.02
C MET A 71 -1.74 -0.58 5.80
N ALA A 72 -1.83 -0.12 7.05
CA ALA A 72 -3.05 -0.19 7.84
C ALA A 72 -4.19 0.63 7.20
N GLU A 73 -3.87 1.81 6.66
CA GLU A 73 -4.87 2.62 5.97
C GLU A 73 -5.31 1.99 4.65
N VAL A 74 -4.39 1.41 3.86
CA VAL A 74 -4.74 0.63 2.65
C VAL A 74 -5.60 -0.58 2.99
N MET A 75 -5.31 -1.28 4.09
CA MET A 75 -6.15 -2.39 4.58
C MET A 75 -7.56 -1.89 4.89
N ARG A 76 -7.69 -0.79 5.64
CA ARG A 76 -8.98 -0.17 5.97
C ARG A 76 -9.77 0.25 4.73
N LEU A 77 -9.11 0.85 3.74
CA LEU A 77 -9.73 1.26 2.48
C LEU A 77 -10.18 0.06 1.64
N SER A 78 -9.36 -0.99 1.57
CA SER A 78 -9.63 -2.16 0.75
C SER A 78 -10.66 -3.11 1.37
N GLY A 79 -10.76 -3.16 2.70
CA GLY A 79 -11.53 -4.17 3.43
C GLY A 79 -10.95 -5.58 3.31
N GLN A 80 -9.74 -5.72 2.76
CA GLN A 80 -9.05 -6.99 2.58
C GLN A 80 -8.14 -7.25 3.78
N GLU A 81 -8.00 -8.52 4.16
CA GLU A 81 -7.06 -8.89 5.21
C GLU A 81 -5.62 -8.69 4.77
N TYR A 82 -4.79 -8.17 5.68
CA TYR A 82 -3.36 -8.08 5.44
C TYR A 82 -2.73 -9.45 5.57
N VAL A 83 -2.13 -9.91 4.48
CA VAL A 83 -1.28 -11.09 4.48
C VAL A 83 0.16 -10.62 4.66
N ASP A 84 0.84 -11.08 5.71
CA ASP A 84 2.27 -10.78 5.94
C ASP A 84 3.18 -11.61 5.01
N MET A 85 2.87 -11.59 3.72
CA MET A 85 3.63 -12.22 2.66
C MET A 85 3.78 -11.22 1.52
N TYR A 86 5.01 -11.06 1.05
CA TYR A 86 5.25 -10.24 -0.13
C TYR A 86 4.57 -10.86 -1.35
N ALA A 87 3.93 -10.01 -2.17
CA ALA A 87 3.31 -10.43 -3.42
C ALA A 87 4.26 -11.19 -4.36
N THR A 88 5.55 -10.85 -4.35
CA THR A 88 6.58 -11.57 -5.12
C THR A 88 6.79 -13.01 -4.63
N LYS A 89 6.64 -13.25 -3.32
CA LYS A 89 6.72 -14.59 -2.72
C LYS A 89 5.41 -15.35 -2.95
N ALA A 90 4.26 -14.68 -2.83
CA ALA A 90 2.95 -15.28 -3.09
C ALA A 90 2.75 -15.70 -4.55
N LYS A 91 3.33 -14.99 -5.53
CA LYS A 91 3.29 -15.37 -6.95
C LYS A 91 4.20 -16.55 -7.33
N ALA A 92 5.17 -16.89 -6.48
CA ALA A 92 6.14 -17.96 -6.73
C ALA A 92 5.77 -19.29 -6.06
N ALA A 93 4.75 -19.28 -5.19
CA ALA A 93 4.14 -20.47 -4.59
C ALA A 93 2.99 -20.96 -5.47
#